data_AF-A0AAT9HTJ1-F1
#
_entry.id   AF-A0AAT9HTJ1-F1
#
_cell.length_a   1.000
_cell.length_b   1.000
_cell.length_c   1.000
_cell.angle_alpha   90.00
_cell.angle_beta   90.00
_cell.angle_gamma   90.00
#
_symmetry.space_group_name_H-M   'P 1'
#
loop_
_entity.id
_entity.type
_entity.pdbx_description
1 polymer ?
#
loop_
_entity_poly.entity_id
_entity_poly.type
_entity_poly.pdbx_seq_one_letter_code
_entity_poly.pdbx_strand_id
1 'polypeptide(L)'
;MPEFVGAVDQGTTSTRFMIFDHAGNEVARHQLEHQQILPRSGWVEHDPVEIWERTNTVIQNALRDGGLTAGDLRAIGITNQRETTVVWDPRTGRPYHNAIVWQDTRTDSIAAALEREGHGDVIRRKAGLPRPPTSPAARSSGCWRTWTDCARPPRPATPCSATPTPGCCGTSPAAPTAECTPPTSPTPAAPC
;
A
#
# COMPACT_ATOMS: atom_id res chain seq x y z
N MET A 1 -28.47 25.28 16.26
CA MET A 1 -28.64 24.09 15.40
C MET A 1 -27.37 23.97 14.57
N PRO A 2 -26.92 22.76 14.18
CA PRO A 2 -25.80 22.64 13.25
C PRO A 2 -26.20 23.14 11.86
N GLU A 3 -25.47 24.11 11.32
CA GLU A 3 -25.79 24.82 10.07
C GLU A 3 -24.76 24.63 8.96
N PHE A 4 -23.61 24.02 9.26
CA PHE A 4 -22.50 23.89 8.32
C PHE A 4 -22.26 22.45 7.88
N VAL A 5 -21.63 22.27 6.72
CA VAL A 5 -21.16 20.96 6.25
C VAL A 5 -19.65 21.01 6.05
N GLY A 6 -18.94 20.04 6.63
CA GLY A 6 -17.52 19.86 6.40
C GLY A 6 -17.25 18.93 5.22
N ALA A 7 -16.14 19.12 4.52
CA ALA A 7 -15.68 18.21 3.47
C ALA A 7 -14.18 17.94 3.63
N VAL A 8 -13.81 16.67 3.80
CA VAL A 8 -12.44 16.18 3.74
C VAL A 8 -12.12 15.81 2.30
N ASP A 9 -11.04 16.38 1.76
CA ASP A 9 -10.46 16.03 0.47
C ASP A 9 -9.04 15.48 0.68
N GLN A 10 -8.91 14.16 0.63
CA GLN A 10 -7.65 13.46 0.77
C GLN A 10 -7.00 13.30 -0.62
N GLY A 11 -6.28 14.31 -1.07
CA GLY A 11 -5.61 14.33 -2.36
C GLY A 11 -4.28 13.56 -2.41
N THR A 12 -3.69 13.51 -3.60
CA THR A 12 -2.43 12.77 -3.82
C THR A 12 -1.21 13.45 -3.26
N THR A 13 -1.18 14.77 -3.09
CA THR A 13 -0.03 15.49 -2.52
C THR A 13 -0.35 16.25 -1.24
N SER A 14 -1.64 16.41 -0.95
CA SER A 14 -2.11 17.13 0.23
C SER A 14 -3.47 16.63 0.68
N THR A 15 -3.76 16.87 1.95
CA THR A 15 -5.09 16.69 2.55
C THR A 15 -5.66 18.07 2.85
N ARG A 16 -6.94 18.28 2.54
CA ARG A 16 -7.66 19.52 2.77
C ARG A 16 -8.96 19.25 3.54
N PHE A 17 -9.34 20.19 4.40
CA PHE A 17 -10.69 20.24 4.95
C PHE A 17 -11.29 21.62 4.68
N MET A 18 -12.54 21.63 4.23
CA MET A 18 -13.30 22.83 3.89
C MET A 18 -14.64 22.80 4.61
N ILE A 19 -15.15 23.96 5.01
CA ILE A 19 -16.42 24.11 5.69
C ILE A 19 -17.31 25.02 4.84
N PHE A 20 -18.56 24.59 4.62
CA PHE A 20 -19.53 25.28 3.79
C PHE A 20 -20.79 25.65 4.57
N ASP A 21 -21.35 26.82 4.26
CA ASP A 21 -22.67 27.23 4.73
C ASP A 21 -23.80 26.62 3.89
N HIS A 22 -25.06 26.91 4.24
CA HIS A 22 -26.23 26.39 3.52
C HIS A 22 -26.35 26.93 2.07
N ALA A 23 -25.72 28.05 1.75
CA ALA A 23 -25.68 28.60 0.40
C ALA A 23 -24.54 28.00 -0.45
N GLY A 24 -23.67 27.18 0.15
CA GLY A 24 -22.51 26.57 -0.48
C GLY A 24 -21.27 27.46 -0.50
N ASN A 25 -21.24 28.56 0.26
CA ASN A 25 -20.05 29.41 0.36
C ASN A 25 -19.00 28.76 1.26
N GLU A 26 -17.72 28.92 0.91
CA GLU A 26 -16.58 28.51 1.75
C GLU A 26 -16.48 29.45 2.96
N VAL A 27 -16.67 28.89 4.16
CA VAL A 27 -16.58 29.62 5.44
C VAL A 27 -15.16 29.55 5.99
N ALA A 28 -14.53 28.37 5.92
CA ALA A 28 -13.17 28.15 6.35
C ALA A 28 -12.54 26.97 5.61
N ARG A 29 -11.22 26.97 5.53
CA ARG A 29 -10.45 25.86 4.97
C ARG A 29 -9.07 25.73 5.61
N HIS A 30 -8.54 24.52 5.59
CA HIS A 30 -7.14 24.27 5.91
C HIS A 30 -6.59 23.15 5.02
N GLN A 31 -5.31 23.21 4.68
CA GLN A 31 -4.65 22.23 3.82
C GLN A 31 -3.23 21.98 4.31
N LEU A 32 -2.82 20.71 4.31
CA LEU A 32 -1.46 20.30 4.59
C LEU A 32 -0.97 19.29 3.55
N GLU A 33 0.27 19.43 3.14
CA GLU A 33 0.96 18.46 2.29
C GLU A 33 1.38 17.22 3.08
N HIS A 34 1.55 16.11 2.37
CA HIS A 34 2.09 14.86 2.92
C HIS A 34 3.23 14.35 2.05
N GLN A 35 4.09 13.54 2.64
CA GLN A 35 5.33 13.13 1.99
C GLN A 35 5.08 12.13 0.87
N GLN A 36 5.70 12.38 -0.29
CA GLN A 36 5.79 11.39 -1.37
C GLN A 36 6.97 10.46 -1.10
N ILE A 37 6.70 9.20 -0.80
CA ILE A 37 7.74 8.19 -0.55
C ILE A 37 8.01 7.48 -1.88
N LEU A 38 9.25 7.58 -2.37
CA LEU A 38 9.69 7.03 -3.66
C LEU A 38 10.84 6.03 -3.46
N PRO A 39 10.59 4.80 -2.96
CA PRO A 39 11.66 3.87 -2.60
C PRO A 39 12.49 3.39 -3.79
N ARG A 40 11.86 3.32 -4.98
CA ARG A 40 12.43 2.82 -6.24
C ARG A 40 11.80 3.54 -7.42
N SER A 41 12.45 3.46 -8.58
CA SER A 41 11.87 3.99 -9.83
C SER A 41 10.50 3.34 -10.11
N GLY A 42 9.50 4.19 -10.37
CA GLY A 42 8.12 3.78 -10.62
C GLY A 42 7.32 3.37 -9.38
N TRP A 43 7.91 3.41 -8.18
CA TRP A 43 7.24 3.09 -6.93
C TRP A 43 6.83 4.36 -6.20
N VAL A 44 5.56 4.46 -5.82
CA VAL A 44 4.97 5.62 -5.15
C VAL A 44 4.17 5.14 -3.94
N GLU A 45 4.58 5.61 -2.77
CA GLU A 45 4.01 5.21 -1.48
C GLU A 45 3.67 6.41 -0.62
N HIS A 46 2.69 6.25 0.28
CA HIS A 46 2.41 7.20 1.36
C HIS A 46 2.35 6.49 2.70
N ASP A 47 2.71 7.18 3.78
CA ASP A 47 2.46 6.69 5.13
C ASP A 47 0.97 6.88 5.50
N PRO A 48 0.19 5.80 5.76
CA PRO A 48 -1.21 5.91 6.16
C PRO A 48 -1.38 6.64 7.50
N VAL A 49 -0.40 6.57 8.39
CA VAL A 49 -0.41 7.27 9.68
C VAL A 49 -0.27 8.77 9.44
N GLU A 50 0.65 9.20 8.56
CA GLU A 50 0.77 10.62 8.18
C GLU A 50 -0.54 11.13 7.56
N ILE A 51 -1.16 10.37 6.64
CA ILE A 51 -2.45 10.76 6.03
C ILE A 51 -3.51 11.00 7.11
N TRP A 52 -3.60 10.10 8.10
CA TRP A 52 -4.55 10.23 9.22
C TRP A 52 -4.25 11.43 10.11
N GLU A 53 -2.98 11.64 10.49
CA GLU A 53 -2.55 12.78 11.29
C GLU A 53 -2.86 14.10 10.58
N ARG A 54 -2.53 14.21 9.29
CA ARG A 54 -2.83 15.38 8.47
C ARG A 54 -4.33 15.65 8.41
N THR A 55 -5.14 14.61 8.25
CA THR A 55 -6.61 14.71 8.25
C THR A 55 -7.13 15.33 9.56
N ASN A 56 -6.66 14.83 10.70
CA ASN A 56 -7.03 15.41 12.00
C ASN A 56 -6.60 16.87 12.14
N THR A 57 -5.36 17.19 11.74
CA THR A 57 -4.85 18.56 11.84
C THR A 57 -5.64 19.53 10.97
N VAL A 58 -5.97 19.17 9.72
CA VAL A 58 -6.73 20.08 8.83
C VAL A 58 -8.16 20.31 9.34
N ILE A 59 -8.80 19.30 9.93
CA ILE A 59 -10.15 19.45 10.50
C ILE A 59 -10.10 20.41 11.69
N GLN A 60 -9.18 20.19 12.63
CA GLN A 60 -9.07 21.02 13.84
C GLN A 60 -8.73 22.47 13.49
N ASN A 61 -7.77 22.68 12.59
CA ASN A 61 -7.36 24.03 12.21
C ASN A 61 -8.47 24.76 11.45
N ALA A 62 -9.15 24.13 10.50
CA ALA A 62 -10.25 24.78 9.77
C ALA A 62 -11.43 25.15 10.69
N LEU A 63 -11.77 24.30 11.68
CA LEU A 63 -12.79 24.64 12.68
C LEU A 63 -12.35 25.85 13.51
N ARG A 64 -11.10 25.85 14.00
CA ARG A 64 -10.54 26.98 14.76
C ARG A 64 -10.52 28.27 13.94
N ASP A 65 -10.05 28.20 12.70
CA ASP A 65 -9.90 29.34 11.81
C ASP A 65 -11.29 29.92 11.42
N GLY A 66 -12.33 29.07 11.37
CA GLY A 66 -13.73 29.49 11.21
C GLY A 66 -14.44 29.92 12.50
N GLY A 67 -13.81 29.81 13.67
CA GLY A 67 -14.46 30.06 14.96
C GLY A 67 -15.59 29.08 15.29
N LEU A 68 -15.52 27.86 14.75
CA LEU A 68 -16.56 26.84 14.85
C LEU A 68 -16.13 25.69 15.76
N THR A 69 -17.12 24.94 16.23
CA THR A 69 -16.95 23.68 16.96
C THR A 69 -17.48 22.50 16.14
N ALA A 70 -17.14 21.28 16.56
CA ALA A 70 -17.70 20.08 15.94
C ALA A 70 -19.24 20.03 16.03
N GLY A 71 -19.85 20.69 17.01
CA GLY A 71 -21.31 20.75 17.19
C GLY A 71 -22.03 21.63 16.15
N ASP A 72 -21.28 22.48 15.43
CA ASP A 72 -21.81 23.35 14.39
C ASP A 72 -21.88 22.64 13.02
N LEU A 73 -21.17 21.51 12.88
CA LEU A 73 -21.19 20.68 11.68
C LEU A 73 -22.39 19.73 11.69
N ARG A 74 -23.21 19.81 10.65
CA ARG A 74 -24.35 18.91 10.42
C ARG A 74 -23.94 17.56 9.84
N ALA A 75 -22.91 17.57 9.00
CA ALA A 75 -22.40 16.41 8.29
C ALA A 75 -20.94 16.64 7.86
N ILE A 76 -20.25 15.54 7.53
CA ILE A 76 -18.92 15.55 6.91
C ILE A 76 -18.98 14.70 5.63
N GLY A 77 -18.65 15.32 4.49
CA GLY A 77 -18.36 14.64 3.24
C GLY A 77 -16.90 14.20 3.21
N ILE A 78 -16.63 13.05 2.60
CA ILE A 78 -15.26 12.55 2.42
C ILE A 78 -15.06 12.25 0.94
N THR A 79 -14.02 12.82 0.37
CA THR A 79 -13.48 12.47 -0.95
C THR A 79 -12.00 12.14 -0.81
N ASN A 80 -11.52 11.27 -1.67
CA ASN A 80 -10.17 10.72 -1.59
C ASN A 80 -9.58 10.49 -2.98
N GLN A 81 -8.25 10.44 -3.03
CA GLN A 81 -7.55 9.89 -4.18
C GLN A 81 -7.98 8.44 -4.36
N ARG A 82 -8.42 8.14 -5.57
CA ARG A 82 -8.94 6.82 -5.90
C ARG A 82 -7.80 5.82 -6.07
N GLU A 83 -8.15 4.54 -6.07
CA GLU A 83 -7.27 3.38 -6.29
C GLU A 83 -6.15 3.14 -5.26
N THR A 84 -5.62 4.17 -4.59
CA THR A 84 -4.63 4.03 -3.51
C THR A 84 -5.10 3.02 -2.47
N THR A 85 -4.25 2.04 -2.16
CA THR A 85 -4.63 0.86 -1.37
C THR A 85 -3.87 0.81 -0.06
N VAL A 86 -4.59 0.57 1.04
CA VAL A 86 -4.06 0.38 2.40
C VAL A 86 -4.54 -0.96 2.94
N VAL A 87 -3.67 -1.70 3.61
CA VAL A 87 -4.00 -2.92 4.33
C VAL A 87 -3.55 -2.76 5.78
N TRP A 88 -4.45 -3.06 6.71
CA TRP A 88 -4.22 -2.90 8.14
C TRP A 88 -4.75 -4.09 8.93
N ASP A 89 -4.25 -4.23 10.16
CA ASP A 89 -4.76 -5.21 11.11
C ASP A 89 -6.10 -4.72 11.70
N PRO A 90 -7.22 -5.45 11.52
CA PRO A 90 -8.52 -5.02 12.01
C PRO A 90 -8.65 -4.99 13.54
N ARG A 91 -7.77 -5.67 14.28
CA ARG A 91 -7.78 -5.69 15.76
C ARG A 91 -7.02 -4.50 16.34
N THR A 92 -5.95 -4.08 15.68
CA THR A 92 -5.06 -3.01 16.19
C THR A 92 -5.21 -1.69 15.45
N GLY A 93 -5.80 -1.69 14.25
CA GLY A 93 -5.88 -0.52 13.35
C GLY A 93 -4.54 -0.15 12.70
N ARG A 94 -3.47 -0.92 12.94
CA ARG A 94 -2.12 -0.58 12.46
C ARG A 94 -1.94 -1.02 11.00
N PRO A 95 -1.42 -0.14 10.12
CA PRO A 95 -1.05 -0.54 8.76
C PRO A 95 0.07 -1.59 8.79
N TYR A 96 -0.02 -2.58 7.89
CA TYR A 96 1.08 -3.54 7.70
C TYR A 96 2.24 -2.93 6.89
N HIS A 97 1.94 -1.94 6.05
CA HIS A 97 2.90 -1.26 5.18
C HIS A 97 2.37 0.12 4.79
N ASN A 98 3.23 0.91 4.15
CA ASN A 98 2.83 2.12 3.44
C ASN A 98 1.71 1.84 2.42
N ALA A 99 0.85 2.83 2.23
CA ALA A 99 -0.16 2.84 1.18
C ALA A 99 0.52 2.79 -0.19
N ILE A 100 0.02 1.93 -1.09
CA ILE A 100 0.48 1.88 -2.47
C ILE A 100 -0.41 2.85 -3.26
N VAL A 101 0.22 3.89 -3.81
CA VAL A 101 -0.48 5.00 -4.48
C VAL A 101 -0.90 4.58 -5.89
N TRP A 102 -1.97 5.18 -6.41
CA TRP A 102 -2.48 4.91 -7.76
C TRP A 102 -1.46 5.12 -8.91
N GLN A 103 -0.43 5.95 -8.68
CA GLN A 103 0.67 6.22 -9.61
C GLN A 103 1.70 5.10 -9.67
N ASP A 104 1.66 4.17 -8.72
CA ASP A 104 2.62 3.08 -8.59
C ASP A 104 2.51 2.08 -9.74
N THR A 105 3.68 1.66 -10.26
CA THR A 105 3.81 0.75 -11.42
C THR A 105 4.34 -0.63 -11.05
N ARG A 106 4.53 -0.94 -9.76
CA ARG A 106 5.13 -2.21 -9.31
C ARG A 106 4.31 -3.44 -9.71
N THR A 107 3.02 -3.28 -9.99
CA THR A 107 2.10 -4.36 -10.36
C THR A 107 1.90 -4.53 -11.86
N ASP A 108 2.64 -3.79 -12.70
CA ASP A 108 2.49 -3.86 -14.16
C ASP A 108 2.77 -5.27 -14.72
N SER A 109 3.73 -6.01 -14.15
CA SER A 109 4.00 -7.40 -14.54
C SER A 109 2.83 -8.35 -14.25
N ILE A 110 2.11 -8.11 -13.15
CA ILE A 110 0.93 -8.87 -12.75
C ILE A 110 -0.24 -8.55 -13.69
N ALA A 111 -0.43 -7.26 -14.00
CA ALA A 111 -1.45 -6.83 -14.95
C ALA A 111 -1.21 -7.44 -16.34
N ALA A 112 0.05 -7.46 -16.80
CA ALA A 112 0.43 -8.09 -18.06
C ALA A 112 0.22 -9.62 -18.04
N ALA A 113 0.45 -10.29 -16.90
CA ALA A 113 0.16 -11.71 -16.75
C ALA A 113 -1.35 -12.01 -16.85
N LEU A 114 -2.18 -11.21 -16.17
CA LEU A 114 -3.64 -11.33 -16.24
C LEU A 114 -4.18 -11.15 -17.67
N GLU A 115 -3.61 -10.24 -18.45
CA GLU A 115 -3.96 -10.08 -19.86
C GLU A 115 -3.57 -11.32 -20.67
N ARG A 116 -2.33 -11.81 -20.53
CA ARG A 116 -1.84 -13.01 -21.23
C ARG A 116 -2.65 -14.26 -20.91
N GLU A 117 -3.16 -14.36 -19.69
CA GLU A 117 -4.03 -15.46 -19.23
C GLU A 117 -5.48 -15.32 -19.74
N GLY A 118 -5.80 -14.28 -20.52
CA GLY A 118 -7.12 -14.06 -21.09
C GLY A 118 -8.14 -13.49 -20.09
N HIS A 119 -7.69 -13.00 -18.93
CA HIS A 119 -8.58 -12.44 -17.90
C HIS A 119 -9.00 -10.99 -18.19
N GLY A 120 -8.37 -10.31 -19.16
CA GLY A 120 -8.65 -8.93 -19.53
C GLY A 120 -10.11 -8.66 -19.90
N ASP A 121 -10.70 -9.50 -20.74
CA ASP A 121 -12.10 -9.34 -21.17
C ASP A 121 -13.09 -9.54 -20.01
N VAL A 122 -12.76 -10.42 -19.06
CA VAL A 122 -13.56 -10.62 -17.85
C VAL A 122 -13.54 -9.37 -16.98
N ILE A 123 -12.36 -8.77 -16.78
CA ILE A 123 -12.18 -7.52 -16.02
C ILE A 123 -12.97 -6.40 -16.68
N ARG A 124 -12.83 -6.22 -17.99
CA ARG A 124 -13.54 -5.16 -18.74
C ARG A 124 -15.05 -5.28 -18.62
N ARG A 125 -15.58 -6.48 -18.84
CA ARG A 125 -17.02 -6.72 -18.80
C ARG A 125 -17.61 -6.55 -17.39
N LYS A 126 -16.89 -6.99 -16.35
CA LYS A 126 -17.41 -6.96 -14.97
C LYS A 126 -17.19 -5.62 -14.28
N ALA A 127 -16.02 -5.03 -14.44
CA ALA A 127 -15.60 -3.83 -13.72
C ALA A 127 -15.73 -2.54 -14.55
N GLY A 128 -16.02 -2.64 -15.85
CA GLY A 128 -16.03 -1.49 -16.76
C GLY A 128 -14.64 -0.87 -17.00
N LEU A 129 -13.59 -1.51 -16.48
CA LEU A 129 -12.22 -1.02 -16.58
C LEU A 129 -11.59 -1.41 -17.92
N PRO A 130 -10.65 -0.62 -18.46
CA PRO A 130 -9.93 -1.00 -19.67
C PRO A 130 -9.15 -2.31 -19.46
N ARG A 131 -8.92 -3.05 -20.55
CA ARG A 131 -8.04 -4.23 -20.49
C ARG A 131 -6.63 -3.81 -20.04
N PRO A 132 -5.98 -4.56 -19.13
CA PRO A 132 -4.58 -4.30 -18.80
C PRO A 132 -3.73 -4.43 -20.08
N PRO A 133 -3.07 -3.35 -20.56
CA PRO A 133 -1.83 -2.88 -19.93
C PRO A 133 -1.63 -1.34 -19.93
N THR A 134 -2.70 -0.52 -19.89
CA THR A 134 -2.58 0.96 -19.99
C THR A 134 -3.37 1.76 -18.95
N SER A 135 -3.99 1.14 -17.94
CA SER A 135 -4.91 1.86 -17.04
C SER A 135 -4.67 1.60 -15.54
N PRO A 136 -4.63 2.65 -14.68
CA PRO A 136 -4.41 2.54 -13.23
C PRO A 136 -5.35 1.57 -12.51
N ALA A 137 -6.58 1.46 -12.97
CA ALA A 137 -7.60 0.66 -12.30
C ALA A 137 -7.37 -0.87 -12.39
N ALA A 138 -6.60 -1.36 -13.38
CA ALA A 138 -6.21 -2.76 -13.43
C ALA A 138 -5.00 -3.08 -12.51
N ARG A 139 -4.29 -2.06 -12.03
CA ARG A 139 -3.10 -2.20 -11.17
C ARG A 139 -3.45 -2.56 -9.73
N SER A 140 -4.61 -2.11 -9.23
CA SER A 140 -5.10 -2.43 -7.88
C SER A 140 -5.44 -3.92 -7.71
N SER A 141 -5.93 -4.58 -8.78
CA SER A 141 -6.24 -6.02 -8.76
C SER A 141 -4.98 -6.89 -8.61
N GLY A 142 -3.87 -6.45 -9.22
CA GLY A 142 -2.56 -7.11 -9.08
C GLY A 142 -1.97 -6.97 -7.69
N CYS A 143 -2.25 -5.86 -7.00
CA CYS A 143 -1.80 -5.60 -5.64
C CYS A 143 -2.21 -6.71 -4.67
N TRP A 144 -3.40 -7.29 -4.84
CA TRP A 144 -3.88 -8.39 -3.98
C TRP A 144 -3.05 -9.67 -4.10
N ARG A 145 -2.58 -10.03 -5.31
CA ARG A 145 -1.80 -11.27 -5.53
C ARG A 145 -0.37 -11.18 -5.03
N THR A 146 0.34 -10.08 -5.33
CA THR A 146 1.71 -9.86 -4.80
C THR A 146 1.71 -9.76 -3.29
N TRP A 147 0.67 -9.18 -2.68
CA TRP A 147 0.61 -9.07 -1.24
C TRP A 147 0.23 -10.39 -0.54
N THR A 148 -0.58 -11.27 -1.12
CA THR A 148 -0.76 -12.62 -0.53
C THR A 148 0.54 -13.40 -0.43
N ASP A 149 1.50 -13.16 -1.33
CA ASP A 149 2.82 -13.78 -1.28
C ASP A 149 3.73 -13.11 -0.25
N CYS A 150 3.66 -11.78 -0.08
CA CYS A 150 4.42 -11.04 0.94
C CYS A 150 3.85 -11.13 2.36
N ALA A 151 2.52 -11.27 2.52
CA ALA A 151 1.81 -11.36 3.80
C ALA A 151 1.74 -12.79 4.35
N ARG A 152 2.36 -13.76 3.67
CA ARG A 152 2.48 -15.12 4.18
C ARG A 152 3.51 -15.11 5.31
N PRO A 153 3.15 -15.46 6.56
CA PRO A 153 4.15 -15.61 7.61
C PRO A 153 5.18 -16.66 7.17
N PRO A 154 6.47 -16.50 7.54
CA PRO A 154 7.47 -17.52 7.25
C PRO A 154 6.96 -18.86 7.79
N ARG A 155 6.88 -19.87 6.91
CA ARG A 155 6.53 -21.22 7.36
C ARG A 155 7.53 -21.59 8.44
N PRO A 156 7.10 -22.05 9.63
CA PRO A 156 8.03 -22.64 10.56
C PRO A 156 8.76 -23.75 9.82
N ALA A 157 10.09 -23.69 9.82
CA ALA A 157 10.90 -24.77 9.28
C ALA A 157 10.49 -26.03 10.03
N THR A 158 9.82 -26.96 9.35
CA THR A 158 9.54 -28.27 9.90
C THR A 158 10.91 -28.88 10.22
N PRO A 159 11.24 -29.16 11.48
CA PRO A 159 12.47 -29.88 11.77
C PRO A 159 12.35 -31.23 11.08
N CYS A 160 13.32 -31.53 10.21
CA CYS A 160 13.43 -32.81 9.56
C CYS A 160 13.65 -33.86 10.67
N SER A 161 12.57 -34.52 11.10
CA SER A 161 12.67 -35.64 12.02
C SER A 161 13.20 -36.84 11.25
N ALA A 162 14.53 -36.89 11.10
CA ALA A 162 15.22 -38.07 10.64
C ALA A 162 15.11 -39.16 11.72
N THR A 163 14.15 -40.07 11.56
CA THR A 163 14.17 -41.36 12.25
C THR A 163 14.93 -42.34 11.35
N PRO A 164 16.03 -42.98 11.81
CA PRO A 164 16.75 -43.94 10.99
C PRO A 164 15.99 -45.27 10.99
N THR A 165 15.50 -45.70 9.82
CA THR A 165 15.09 -47.10 9.61
C THR A 165 16.19 -47.80 8.82
N PRO A 166 16.75 -48.93 9.31
CA PRO A 166 17.82 -49.65 8.63
C PRO A 166 17.23 -50.60 7.58
N GLY A 167 17.82 -50.62 6.38
CA GLY A 167 17.63 -51.69 5.42
C GLY A 167 17.29 -51.22 4.01
N CYS A 168 18.31 -51.03 3.18
CA CYS A 168 18.40 -51.60 1.83
C CYS A 168 19.72 -51.15 1.20
N CYS A 169 20.75 -52.00 1.36
CA CYS A 169 21.97 -51.95 0.57
C CYS A 169 21.65 -52.23 -0.90
N GLY A 170 22.22 -51.45 -1.82
CA GLY A 170 22.10 -51.68 -3.26
C GLY A 170 22.85 -50.66 -4.11
N THR A 171 24.19 -50.75 -4.11
CA THR A 171 25.15 -50.43 -5.19
C THR A 171 25.12 -49.04 -5.90
N SER A 172 26.23 -48.31 -5.65
CA SER A 172 26.82 -47.10 -6.28
C SER A 172 27.13 -47.22 -7.80
N PRO A 173 27.80 -46.25 -8.49
CA PRO A 173 28.10 -44.83 -8.18
C PRO A 173 27.86 -43.84 -9.37
N ALA A 174 27.69 -42.54 -9.08
CA ALA A 174 28.31 -41.44 -9.85
C ALA A 174 28.08 -40.08 -9.16
N ALA A 175 29.11 -39.61 -8.45
CA ALA A 175 29.36 -38.19 -8.15
C ALA A 175 30.81 -37.89 -8.58
N PRO A 176 31.17 -36.61 -8.75
CA PRO A 176 31.81 -35.98 -7.61
C PRO A 176 31.33 -34.56 -7.30
N THR A 177 31.36 -34.33 -6.01
CA THR A 177 31.15 -33.13 -5.19
C THR A 177 32.15 -32.00 -5.47
N ALA A 178 31.68 -30.74 -5.35
CA ALA A 178 32.53 -29.59 -5.04
C ALA A 178 31.93 -28.89 -3.81
N GLU A 179 32.74 -28.78 -2.75
CA GLU A 179 32.44 -28.21 -1.44
C GLU A 179 32.28 -26.67 -1.49
N CYS A 180 31.35 -26.14 -0.69
CA CYS A 180 31.28 -24.72 -0.35
C CYS A 180 31.94 -24.47 1.02
N THR A 181 33.07 -23.78 1.01
CA THR A 181 33.76 -23.26 2.21
C THR A 181 33.36 -21.79 2.44
N PRO A 182 33.08 -21.34 3.68
CA PRO A 182 32.68 -19.95 3.95
C PRO A 182 33.91 -19.03 4.08
N PRO A 183 33.84 -17.76 3.63
CA PRO A 183 34.95 -16.82 3.82
C PRO A 183 34.86 -16.11 5.19
N THR A 184 35.91 -16.28 5.99
CA THR A 184 36.30 -15.46 7.13
C THR A 184 37.08 -14.22 6.65
N SER A 185 36.72 -13.04 7.18
CA SER A 185 37.49 -11.77 7.12
C SER A 185 38.74 -11.83 8.04
N PRO A 186 39.66 -10.84 8.17
CA PRO A 186 39.62 -9.42 7.72
C PRO A 186 40.95 -8.74 7.22
N THR A 187 40.82 -7.52 6.62
CA THR A 187 41.81 -6.38 6.54
C THR A 187 43.04 -6.50 5.60
N PRO A 188 43.72 -5.40 5.15
CA PRO A 188 43.53 -3.96 5.42
C PRO A 188 43.57 -3.00 4.20
N ALA A 189 43.47 -1.71 4.51
CA ALA A 189 43.25 -0.55 3.62
C ALA A 189 44.48 0.04 2.90
N ALA A 190 44.14 0.87 1.88
CA ALA A 190 44.83 2.07 1.34
C ALA A 190 45.98 1.89 0.31
N PRO A 191 46.36 2.92 -0.50
CA PRO A 191 45.70 4.19 -0.90
C PRO A 191 45.76 4.52 -2.42
N CYS A 192 45.30 5.75 -2.76
CA CYS A 192 45.25 6.51 -4.02
C CYS A 192 43.93 6.43 -4.81
#